data_AF-A0A445APG7-F1
#
_entry.id   AF-A0A445APG7-F1
#
_cell.length_a   1.000
_cell.length_b   1.000
_cell.length_c   1.000
_cell.angle_alpha   90.00
_cell.angle_beta   90.00
_cell.angle_gamma   90.00
#
_symmetry.space_group_name_H-M   'P 1'
#
loop_
_entity.id
_entity.type
_entity.pdbx_description
1 polymer ?
#
loop_
_entity_poly.entity_id
_entity_poly.type
_entity_poly.pdbx_seq_one_letter_code
_entity_poly.pdbx_strand_id
1 'polypeptide(L)'
;MDIENNEERKQKRRRRRKRRRRRRGMEKKKEEEIKDLYDFYVECTSSALQGLLIFREQYPMHRRQEIDHSISKAIHFIQNSQNSDGSCL
;
A
#
# COMPACT_ATOMS: atom_id res chain seq x y z
N MET A 1 -43.33 31.28 12.45
CA MET A 1 -42.40 31.61 11.35
C MET A 1 -41.15 30.74 11.47
N ASP A 2 -41.32 29.40 11.55
CA ASP A 2 -40.27 28.50 12.08
C ASP A 2 -39.98 27.29 11.17
N ILE A 3 -40.78 27.10 10.12
CA ILE A 3 -40.69 25.97 9.20
C ILE A 3 -39.57 26.19 8.16
N GLU A 4 -39.45 27.39 7.60
CA GLU A 4 -38.39 27.75 6.65
C GLU A 4 -36.99 27.59 7.26
N ASN A 5 -36.82 28.02 8.52
CA ASN A 5 -35.56 27.87 9.25
C ASN A 5 -35.20 26.39 9.47
N ASN A 6 -36.19 25.50 9.59
CA ASN A 6 -35.96 24.05 9.75
C ASN A 6 -35.58 23.38 8.42
N GLU A 7 -36.19 23.76 7.30
CA GLU A 7 -35.81 23.25 5.97
C GLU A 7 -34.42 23.72 5.54
N GLU A 8 -34.05 24.99 5.79
CA GLU A 8 -32.69 25.47 5.56
C GLU A 8 -31.66 24.71 6.41
N ARG A 9 -31.97 24.44 7.69
CA ARG A 9 -31.13 23.62 8.58
C ARG A 9 -30.99 22.19 8.04
N LYS A 10 -32.07 21.57 7.56
CA LYS A 10 -32.04 20.25 6.90
C LYS A 10 -31.20 20.29 5.62
N GLN A 11 -31.35 21.31 4.79
CA GLN A 11 -30.60 21.46 3.55
C GLN A 11 -29.10 21.70 3.81
N LYS A 12 -28.75 22.52 4.81
CA LYS A 12 -27.37 22.73 5.28
C LYS A 12 -26.76 21.44 5.83
N ARG A 13 -27.52 20.66 6.61
CA ARG A 13 -27.11 19.31 7.07
C ARG A 13 -26.88 18.36 5.89
N ARG A 14 -27.77 18.32 4.89
CA ARG A 14 -27.62 17.52 3.66
C ARG A 14 -26.36 17.92 2.88
N ARG A 15 -26.13 19.22 2.66
CA ARG A 15 -24.92 19.76 2.00
C ARG A 15 -23.65 19.37 2.74
N ARG A 16 -23.63 19.50 4.08
CA ARG A 16 -22.51 19.06 4.94
C ARG A 16 -22.26 17.56 4.83
N ARG A 17 -23.30 16.72 4.86
CA ARG A 17 -23.19 15.26 4.66
C ARG A 17 -22.61 14.91 3.29
N LYS A 18 -23.08 15.56 2.21
CA LYS A 18 -22.56 15.35 0.85
C LYS A 18 -21.08 15.72 0.74
N ARG A 19 -20.67 16.86 1.32
CA ARG A 19 -19.25 17.27 1.39
C ARG A 19 -18.40 16.27 2.17
N ARG A 20 -18.86 15.81 3.33
CA ARG A 20 -18.16 14.80 4.14
C ARG A 20 -18.00 13.46 3.40
N ARG A 21 -19.05 13.00 2.70
CA ARG A 21 -18.98 11.78 1.86
C ARG A 21 -17.96 11.92 0.73
N ARG A 22 -17.94 13.05 0.03
CA ARG A 22 -16.93 13.33 -1.01
C ARG A 22 -15.52 13.32 -0.45
N ARG A 23 -15.29 13.97 0.70
CA ARG A 23 -13.99 13.99 1.37
C ARG A 23 -13.52 12.58 1.75
N ARG A 24 -14.38 11.79 2.40
CA ARG A 24 -14.08 10.39 2.74
C ARG A 24 -13.80 9.54 1.50
N GLY A 25 -14.52 9.77 0.39
CA GLY A 25 -14.25 9.07 -0.87
C GLY A 25 -12.88 9.42 -1.45
N MET A 26 -12.47 10.68 -1.39
CA MET A 26 -11.12 11.10 -1.81
C MET A 26 -10.03 10.54 -0.90
N GLU A 27 -10.25 10.51 0.43
CA GLU A 27 -9.32 9.91 1.39
C GLU A 27 -9.15 8.40 1.13
N LYS A 28 -10.24 7.67 0.94
CA LYS A 28 -10.21 6.24 0.59
C LYS A 28 -9.48 5.96 -0.72
N LYS A 29 -9.74 6.76 -1.75
CA LYS A 29 -9.06 6.57 -3.05
C LYS A 29 -7.54 6.75 -2.92
N LYS A 30 -7.09 7.70 -2.11
CA LYS A 30 -5.65 7.87 -1.82
C LYS A 30 -5.07 6.68 -1.06
N GLU A 31 -5.83 6.12 -0.14
CA GLU A 31 -5.45 4.92 0.62
C GLU A 31 -5.29 3.71 -0.30
N GLU A 32 -6.24 3.49 -1.22
CA GLU A 32 -6.15 2.46 -2.27
C GLU A 32 -4.94 2.67 -3.19
N GLU A 33 -4.69 3.90 -3.66
CA GLU A 33 -3.52 4.22 -4.50
C GLU A 33 -2.18 3.92 -3.78
N ILE A 34 -2.10 4.20 -2.47
CA ILE A 34 -0.91 3.88 -1.66
C ILE A 34 -0.76 2.37 -1.52
N LYS A 35 -1.85 1.64 -1.32
CA LYS A 35 -1.84 0.18 -1.21
C LYS A 35 -1.36 -0.48 -2.50
N ASP A 36 -1.93 -0.10 -3.64
CA ASP A 36 -1.54 -0.63 -4.95
C ASP A 36 -0.06 -0.39 -5.24
N LEU A 37 0.45 0.79 -4.89
CA LEU A 37 1.86 1.12 -5.02
C LEU A 37 2.73 0.23 -4.11
N TYR A 38 2.30 -0.02 -2.87
CA TYR A 38 3.04 -0.85 -1.93
C TYR A 38 3.09 -2.32 -2.36
N ASP A 39 1.96 -2.88 -2.78
CA ASP A 39 1.86 -4.24 -3.33
C ASP A 39 2.82 -4.42 -4.52
N PHE A 40 2.89 -3.43 -5.41
CA PHE A 40 3.84 -3.44 -6.53
C PHE A 40 5.31 -3.54 -6.07
N TYR A 41 5.70 -2.85 -5.00
CA TYR A 41 7.08 -2.94 -4.47
C TYR A 41 7.39 -4.31 -3.88
N VAL A 42 6.43 -4.94 -3.19
CA VAL A 42 6.59 -6.29 -2.64
C VAL A 42 6.74 -7.33 -3.75
N GLU A 43 5.89 -7.27 -4.79
CA GLU A 43 5.93 -8.18 -5.94
C GLU A 43 7.24 -8.05 -6.75
N CYS A 44 7.65 -6.81 -7.03
CA CYS A 44 8.89 -6.53 -7.75
C CYS A 44 10.13 -7.00 -6.96
N THR A 45 10.16 -6.74 -5.65
CA THR A 45 11.26 -7.18 -4.78
C THR A 45 11.32 -8.71 -4.68
N SER A 46 10.16 -9.37 -4.58
CA SER A 46 10.06 -10.84 -4.55
C SER A 46 10.56 -11.47 -5.86
N SER A 47 10.19 -10.88 -6.99
CA SER A 47 10.66 -11.31 -8.32
C SER A 47 12.18 -11.18 -8.46
N ALA A 48 12.74 -10.05 -8.01
CA ALA A 48 14.19 -9.82 -8.02
C ALA A 48 14.94 -10.78 -7.09
N LEU A 49 14.40 -11.04 -5.88
CA LEU A 49 14.94 -12.02 -4.94
C LEU A 49 15.02 -13.41 -5.56
N GLN A 50 13.94 -13.87 -6.20
CA GLN A 50 13.91 -15.18 -6.85
C GLN A 50 14.95 -15.28 -7.98
N GLY A 51 15.08 -14.24 -8.80
CA GLY A 51 16.11 -14.17 -9.83
C GLY A 51 17.53 -14.23 -9.25
N LEU A 52 17.80 -13.50 -8.16
CA LEU A 52 19.10 -13.52 -7.47
C LEU A 52 19.41 -14.88 -6.85
N LEU A 53 18.43 -15.58 -6.29
CA LEU A 53 18.62 -16.92 -5.74
C LEU A 53 19.04 -17.92 -6.82
N ILE A 54 18.34 -17.94 -7.96
CA ILE A 54 18.68 -18.80 -9.09
C ILE A 54 20.06 -18.42 -9.65
N PHE A 55 20.33 -17.12 -9.82
CA PHE A 55 21.63 -16.67 -10.31
C PHE A 55 22.79 -17.07 -9.38
N ARG A 56 22.60 -16.94 -8.06
CA ARG A 56 23.58 -17.35 -7.04
C ARG A 56 23.87 -18.85 -7.09
N GLU A 57 22.87 -19.67 -7.40
CA GLU A 57 23.02 -21.11 -7.55
C GLU A 57 23.84 -21.47 -8.80
N GLN A 58 23.55 -20.82 -9.94
CA GLN A 58 24.24 -21.09 -11.20
C GLN A 58 25.66 -20.49 -11.25
N TYR A 59 25.89 -19.35 -10.58
CA TYR A 59 27.16 -18.61 -10.60
C TYR A 59 27.65 -18.28 -9.19
N PRO A 60 28.03 -19.30 -8.38
CA PRO A 60 28.23 -19.14 -6.94
C PRO A 60 29.37 -18.19 -6.52
N MET A 61 30.34 -17.95 -7.41
CA MET A 61 31.49 -17.09 -7.15
C MET A 61 31.33 -15.67 -7.72
N HIS A 62 30.35 -15.41 -8.58
CA HIS A 62 30.19 -14.10 -9.19
C HIS A 62 29.50 -13.14 -8.22
N ARG A 63 30.22 -12.09 -7.76
CA ARG A 63 29.68 -11.02 -6.91
C ARG A 63 28.94 -11.52 -5.66
N ARG A 64 29.49 -12.58 -5.07
CA ARG A 64 28.83 -13.34 -4.00
C ARG A 64 28.42 -12.45 -2.83
N GLN A 65 29.29 -11.54 -2.40
CA GLN A 65 29.02 -10.67 -1.26
C GLN A 65 27.86 -9.71 -1.54
N GLU A 66 27.84 -9.07 -2.72
CA GLU A 66 26.80 -8.11 -3.05
C GLU A 66 25.44 -8.78 -3.30
N ILE A 67 25.45 -9.99 -3.87
CA ILE A 67 24.24 -10.78 -4.10
C ILE A 67 23.67 -11.27 -2.77
N ASP A 68 24.49 -11.81 -1.88
CA ASP A 68 24.05 -12.27 -0.56
C ASP A 68 23.49 -11.11 0.28
N HIS A 69 24.14 -9.95 0.21
CA HIS A 69 23.65 -8.72 0.84
C HIS A 69 22.30 -8.27 0.27
N SER A 70 22.13 -8.32 -1.06
CA SER A 70 20.88 -7.95 -1.73
C SER A 70 19.75 -8.90 -1.38
N ILE A 71 20.03 -10.21 -1.34
CA ILE A 71 19.08 -11.25 -0.88
C ILE A 71 18.65 -10.97 0.56
N SER A 72 19.59 -10.72 1.46
CA SER A 72 19.28 -10.43 2.87
C SER A 72 18.39 -9.18 3.02
N LYS A 73 18.66 -8.13 2.25
CA LYS A 73 17.85 -6.91 2.25
C LYS A 73 16.44 -7.15 1.71
N ALA A 74 16.32 -7.91 0.61
CA ALA A 74 15.02 -8.24 0.02
C ALA A 74 14.16 -9.07 1.00
N ILE A 75 14.74 -10.08 1.65
CA ILE A 75 14.06 -10.88 2.68
C ILE A 75 13.57 -9.98 3.82
N HIS A 76 14.44 -9.12 4.35
CA HIS A 76 14.09 -8.21 5.44
C HIS A 76 12.97 -7.23 5.05
N PHE A 77 13.01 -6.70 3.81
CA PHE A 77 11.94 -5.84 3.30
C PHE A 77 10.60 -6.59 3.24
N ILE A 78 10.57 -7.80 2.67
CA ILE A 78 9.35 -8.60 2.52
C ILE A 78 8.79 -8.97 3.91
N GLN A 79 9.63 -9.42 4.84
CA GLN A 79 9.22 -9.75 6.20
C GLN A 79 8.61 -8.55 6.94
N ASN A 80 9.22 -7.38 6.81
CA ASN A 80 8.69 -6.16 7.42
C ASN A 80 7.45 -5.60 6.71
N SER A 81 7.15 -6.10 5.52
CA SER A 81 5.96 -5.75 4.75
C SER A 81 4.74 -6.61 5.09
N GLN A 82 4.95 -7.71 5.83
CA GLN A 82 3.87 -8.62 6.24
C GLN A 82 3.13 -8.08 7.47
N ASN A 83 1.80 -8.10 7.38
CA ASN A 83 0.90 -7.95 8.49
C ASN A 83 0.95 -9.19 9.41
N SER A 84 0.41 -9.07 10.61
CA SER A 84 0.37 -10.16 11.60
C SER A 84 -0.40 -11.41 11.13
N ASP A 85 -1.29 -11.27 10.15
CA ASP A 85 -2.05 -12.37 9.53
C ASP A 85 -1.34 -12.99 8.31
N GLY A 86 -0.14 -12.50 7.97
CA GLY A 86 0.66 -12.96 6.83
C GLY A 86 0.29 -12.33 5.49
N SER A 87 -0.77 -11.50 5.43
CA SER A 87 -1.02 -10.66 4.26
C SER A 87 0.07 -9.59 4.14
N CYS A 88 0.37 -9.13 2.93
CA CYS A 88 1.13 -7.88 2.75
C CYS A 88 0.11 -6.74 2.63
N LEU A 89 0.42 -5.58 3.25
CA LEU A 89 -0.44 -4.39 3.45
C LEU A 89 -1.60 -4.20 2.46
#